data_AF-A0A838NGF7-F1
#
_entry.id   AF-A0A838NGF7-F1
#
_cell.length_a   1.000
_cell.length_b   1.000
_cell.length_c   1.000
_cell.angle_alpha   90.00
_cell.angle_beta   90.00
_cell.angle_gamma   90.00
#
_symmetry.space_group_name_H-M   'P 1'
#
loop_
_entity.id
_entity.type
_entity.pdbx_description
1 polymer ?
#
loop_
_entity_poly.entity_id
_entity_poly.type
_entity_poly.pdbx_seq_one_letter_code
_entity_poly.pdbx_strand_id
1 'polypeptide(L)'
;MLARSLPLAFALALPLAAAPAGAQTAVPISTCDTDALCGRVPRPVGLYIRAVEDDGRYLALEDGSLWEVEISDRATTASWIADDFVNLGWIAAPRGDFEYLLTRVGDLEQRAAVRLAGRRPGPGAQE
;
A
#
# COMPACT_ATOMS: atom_id res chain seq x y z
N MET A 1 39.37 4.23 -64.05
CA MET A 1 38.58 3.72 -62.91
C MET A 1 39.43 3.82 -61.66
N LEU A 2 38.82 4.31 -60.57
CA LEU A 2 39.45 5.00 -59.44
C LEU A 2 40.34 4.13 -58.53
N ALA A 3 41.49 4.69 -58.14
CA ALA A 3 42.23 4.49 -56.88
C ALA A 3 43.39 5.52 -56.90
N ARG A 4 43.85 6.19 -55.85
CA ARG A 4 43.60 6.18 -54.41
C ARG A 4 44.20 7.50 -53.86
N SER A 5 43.63 7.97 -52.77
CA SER A 5 43.85 9.21 -52.03
C SER A 5 45.18 9.30 -51.27
N LEU A 6 45.70 10.53 -51.11
CA LEU A 6 46.31 11.19 -49.92
C LEU A 6 46.95 12.52 -50.39
N PRO A 7 46.83 13.66 -49.67
CA PRO A 7 47.45 13.90 -48.34
C PRO A 7 46.51 14.65 -47.36
N LEU A 8 46.58 14.52 -46.04
CA LEU A 8 47.60 14.96 -45.06
C LEU A 8 47.90 16.47 -45.09
N ALA A 9 47.11 17.25 -44.37
CA ALA A 9 47.37 18.62 -43.93
C ALA A 9 46.27 19.03 -42.93
N PHE A 10 46.47 19.84 -41.90
CA PHE A 10 47.62 20.36 -41.16
C PHE A 10 46.93 20.96 -39.92
N ALA A 11 47.34 20.56 -38.72
CA ALA A 11 46.76 21.06 -37.48
C ALA A 11 47.11 22.55 -37.30
N LEU A 12 46.17 23.40 -36.87
CA LEU A 12 46.50 24.71 -36.30
C LEU A 12 45.39 25.22 -35.36
N ALA A 13 45.77 25.29 -34.09
CA ALA A 13 45.46 26.29 -33.07
C ALA A 13 44.00 26.49 -32.57
N LEU A 14 43.74 25.95 -31.38
CA LEU A 14 42.74 26.49 -30.44
C LEU A 14 43.17 27.86 -29.91
N PRO A 15 42.25 28.82 -29.76
CA PRO A 15 42.31 29.79 -28.68
C PRO A 15 41.36 29.38 -27.54
N LEU A 16 41.92 29.43 -26.33
CA LEU A 16 41.27 29.30 -25.04
C LEU A 16 40.02 30.19 -24.92
N ALA A 17 38.94 29.62 -24.41
CA ALA A 17 38.03 30.34 -23.51
C ALA A 17 37.71 29.41 -22.34
N ALA A 18 38.47 29.54 -21.25
CA ALA A 18 38.10 29.00 -19.96
C ALA A 18 36.87 29.77 -19.46
N ALA A 19 35.68 29.26 -19.75
CA ALA A 19 34.47 29.74 -19.11
C ALA A 19 34.48 29.30 -17.64
N PRO A 20 34.19 30.20 -16.68
CA PRO A 20 34.16 29.85 -15.28
C PRO A 20 33.07 28.80 -15.07
N ALA A 21 33.39 27.77 -14.30
CA ALA A 21 32.41 26.86 -13.76
C ALA A 21 31.34 27.70 -13.06
N GLY A 22 30.17 27.82 -13.69
CA GLY A 22 28.98 28.29 -13.01
C GLY A 22 28.79 27.35 -11.83
N ALA A 23 29.05 27.86 -10.64
CA ALA A 23 28.76 27.17 -9.40
C ALA A 23 27.29 26.77 -9.46
N GLN A 24 27.06 25.48 -9.63
CA GLN A 24 25.74 24.90 -9.53
C GLN A 24 25.40 24.97 -8.05
N THR A 25 24.76 26.07 -7.63
CA THR A 25 23.98 26.06 -6.40
C THR A 25 22.84 25.09 -6.64
N ALA A 26 23.10 23.82 -6.38
CA ALA A 26 22.06 22.85 -6.11
C ALA A 26 21.24 23.44 -4.97
N VAL A 27 20.01 23.88 -5.28
CA VAL A 27 19.02 24.14 -4.25
C VAL A 27 18.96 22.83 -3.45
N PRO A 28 19.15 22.84 -2.12
CA PRO A 28 18.97 21.63 -1.34
C PRO A 28 17.55 21.17 -1.61
N ILE A 29 17.42 20.06 -2.32
CA ILE A 29 16.17 19.32 -2.40
C ILE A 29 15.89 19.00 -0.95
N SER A 30 14.92 19.70 -0.37
CA SER A 30 14.53 19.55 1.01
C SER A 30 14.26 18.06 1.20
N THR A 31 15.21 17.37 1.82
CA THR A 31 15.04 15.99 2.24
C THR A 31 13.79 16.01 3.07
N CYS A 32 12.79 15.21 2.67
CA CYS A 32 11.54 15.11 3.37
C CYS A 32 11.85 14.67 4.81
N ASP A 33 11.99 15.64 5.71
CA ASP A 33 12.41 15.45 7.12
C ASP A 33 11.28 14.87 7.97
N THR A 34 10.14 14.61 7.33
CA THR A 34 9.03 13.90 7.93
C THR A 34 8.57 12.84 6.96
N ASP A 35 8.85 11.60 7.33
CA ASP A 35 8.46 10.34 6.70
C ASP A 35 6.97 10.27 6.29
N ALA A 36 6.13 11.21 6.74
CA ALA A 36 4.69 11.20 6.59
C ALA A 36 4.12 11.84 5.31
N LEU A 37 4.84 12.75 4.61
CA LEU A 37 4.18 13.62 3.62
C LEU A 37 4.71 13.57 2.18
N CYS A 38 5.76 12.80 1.91
CA CYS A 38 6.23 12.56 0.53
C CYS A 38 5.62 11.27 -0.01
N GLY A 39 4.46 11.39 -0.66
CA GLY A 39 3.97 10.40 -1.63
C GLY A 39 3.57 9.02 -1.07
N ARG A 40 3.23 8.89 0.21
CA ARG A 40 2.60 7.66 0.70
C ARG A 40 1.21 7.54 0.08
N VAL A 41 1.08 6.78 -1.00
CA VAL A 41 -0.17 6.05 -1.25
C VAL A 41 -0.47 5.35 0.08
N PRO A 42 -1.59 5.67 0.77
CA PRO A 42 -1.95 4.95 1.99
C PRO A 42 -1.92 3.48 1.63
N ARG A 43 -1.02 2.71 2.24
CA ARG A 43 -1.02 1.27 2.02
C ARG A 43 -2.38 0.79 2.49
N PRO A 44 -3.14 0.04 1.67
CA PRO A 44 -4.38 -0.55 2.12
C PRO A 44 -4.08 -1.32 3.40
N VAL A 45 -4.70 -0.93 4.50
CA VAL A 45 -4.66 -1.71 5.74
C VAL A 45 -5.67 -2.82 5.52
N GLY A 46 -5.28 -3.82 4.75
CA GLY A 46 -6.06 -4.99 4.47
C GLY A 46 -5.38 -6.23 5.00
N LEU A 47 -6.18 -7.23 5.30
CA LEU A 47 -5.76 -8.48 5.91
C LEU A 47 -6.50 -9.62 5.23
N TYR A 48 -5.86 -10.78 5.15
CA TYR A 48 -6.55 -12.00 4.77
C TYR A 48 -7.45 -12.50 5.90
N ILE A 49 -8.64 -12.96 5.52
CA ILE A 49 -9.51 -13.73 6.41
C ILE A 49 -8.85 -15.09 6.64
N ARG A 50 -8.62 -15.41 7.90
CA ARG A 50 -8.15 -16.73 8.32
C ARG A 50 -9.32 -17.69 8.53
N ALA A 51 -10.41 -17.20 9.12
CA ALA A 51 -11.62 -17.99 9.36
C ALA A 51 -12.87 -17.12 9.44
N VAL A 52 -13.98 -17.68 8.98
CA VAL A 52 -15.35 -17.20 9.22
C VAL A 52 -15.98 -18.14 10.24
N GLU A 53 -16.46 -17.58 11.35
CA GLU A 53 -16.95 -18.34 12.50
C GLU A 53 -18.40 -17.98 12.82
N ASP A 54 -19.13 -18.92 13.41
CA ASP A 54 -20.51 -18.75 13.90
C ASP A 54 -21.44 -18.10 12.84
N ASP A 55 -21.50 -18.71 11.65
CA ASP A 55 -22.33 -18.26 10.52
C ASP A 55 -22.11 -16.78 10.16
N GLY A 56 -20.84 -16.35 10.10
CA GLY A 56 -20.47 -14.98 9.76
C GLY A 56 -20.51 -14.01 10.93
N ARG A 57 -20.84 -14.46 12.15
CA ARG A 57 -20.83 -13.59 13.34
C ARG A 57 -19.43 -13.11 13.69
N TYR A 58 -18.40 -13.93 13.50
CA TYR A 58 -17.02 -13.54 13.77
C TYR A 58 -16.12 -13.76 12.58
N LEU A 59 -15.16 -12.85 12.41
CA LEU A 59 -14.10 -12.94 11.42
C LEU A 59 -12.75 -12.93 12.13
N ALA A 60 -11.98 -14.00 11.95
CA ALA A 60 -10.59 -14.06 12.39
C ALA A 60 -9.68 -13.67 11.23
N LEU A 61 -8.80 -12.69 11.44
CA LEU A 61 -7.86 -12.23 10.42
C LEU A 61 -6.46 -12.82 10.64
N GLU A 62 -5.62 -12.73 9.61
CA GLU A 62 -4.26 -13.30 9.62
C GLU A 62 -3.34 -12.73 10.71
N ASP A 63 -3.55 -11.47 11.10
CA ASP A 63 -2.82 -10.81 12.19
C ASP A 63 -3.23 -11.31 13.59
N GLY A 64 -4.19 -12.24 13.64
CA GLY A 64 -4.76 -12.78 14.86
C GLY A 64 -5.82 -11.92 15.50
N SER A 65 -6.25 -10.81 14.88
CA SER A 65 -7.42 -10.07 15.34
C SER A 65 -8.71 -10.88 15.13
N LEU A 66 -9.65 -10.75 16.07
CA LEU A 66 -10.98 -11.33 15.99
C LEU A 66 -12.00 -10.19 16.01
N TRP A 67 -12.89 -10.18 15.03
CA TRP A 67 -13.87 -9.12 14.83
C TRP A 67 -15.27 -9.68 14.93
N GLU A 68 -16.13 -9.05 15.72
CA GLU A 68 -17.56 -9.37 15.75
C GLU A 68 -18.28 -8.52 14.69
N VAL A 69 -19.18 -9.17 13.95
CA VAL A 69 -19.97 -8.59 12.88
C VAL A 69 -21.33 -8.14 13.39
N GLU A 70 -21.72 -6.93 12.99
CA GLU A 70 -23.03 -6.34 13.26
C GLU A 70 -24.13 -7.27 12.73
N ILE A 71 -25.23 -7.42 13.47
CA ILE A 71 -26.20 -8.49 13.19
C ILE A 71 -26.80 -8.41 11.79
N SER A 72 -27.00 -7.21 11.25
CA SER A 72 -27.58 -7.01 9.91
C SER A 72 -26.67 -7.46 8.78
N ASP A 73 -25.36 -7.54 9.02
CA ASP A 73 -24.35 -7.82 7.99
C ASP A 73 -23.86 -9.28 8.04
N ARG A 74 -24.30 -10.09 9.03
CA ARG A 74 -23.84 -11.49 9.21
C ARG A 74 -24.15 -12.39 8.03
N ALA A 75 -25.30 -12.19 7.38
CA ALA A 75 -25.65 -12.95 6.18
C ALA A 75 -24.66 -12.69 5.02
N THR A 76 -24.14 -11.47 4.92
CA THR A 76 -23.11 -11.10 3.95
C THR A 76 -21.80 -11.81 4.27
N THR A 77 -21.32 -11.70 5.51
CA THR A 77 -20.03 -12.29 5.92
C THR A 77 -20.04 -13.81 6.00
N ALA A 78 -21.21 -14.45 6.19
CA ALA A 78 -21.35 -15.90 6.14
C ALA A 78 -20.96 -16.50 4.78
N SER A 79 -21.02 -15.70 3.70
CA SER A 79 -20.62 -16.13 2.36
C SER A 79 -19.12 -15.94 2.09
N TRP A 80 -18.41 -15.25 2.97
CA TRP A 80 -16.97 -15.02 2.84
C TRP A 80 -16.22 -16.30 3.20
N ILE A 81 -14.99 -16.41 2.71
CA ILE A 81 -14.16 -17.60 2.91
C ILE A 81 -12.77 -17.22 3.40
N ALA A 82 -12.03 -18.20 3.91
CA ALA A 82 -10.61 -18.01 4.17
C ALA A 82 -9.88 -17.59 2.88
N ASP A 83 -8.79 -16.85 3.04
CA ASP A 83 -7.99 -16.23 1.98
C ASP A 83 -8.69 -15.11 1.19
N ASP A 84 -9.93 -14.76 1.51
CA ASP A 84 -10.50 -13.48 1.06
C ASP A 84 -9.71 -12.32 1.66
N PHE A 85 -9.35 -11.35 0.84
CA PHE A 85 -8.66 -10.15 1.28
C PHE A 85 -9.67 -9.03 1.58
N VAL A 86 -9.63 -8.49 2.79
CA VAL A 86 -10.55 -7.43 3.23
C VAL A 86 -9.77 -6.17 3.58
N ASN A 87 -10.28 -5.00 3.19
CA ASN A 87 -9.80 -3.71 3.66
C ASN A 87 -10.48 -3.33 4.97
N LEU A 88 -9.74 -2.78 5.91
CA LEU A 88 -10.24 -2.22 7.17
C LEU A 88 -10.31 -0.70 7.10
N GLY A 89 -11.47 -0.13 7.41
CA GLY A 89 -11.71 1.31 7.51
C GLY A 89 -12.56 1.69 8.71
N TRP A 90 -12.71 2.99 8.95
CA TRP A 90 -13.57 3.54 10.00
C TRP A 90 -14.94 3.94 9.45
N ILE A 91 -15.99 3.80 10.24
CA ILE A 91 -17.36 4.22 9.90
C ILE A 91 -17.67 5.56 10.60
N ALA A 92 -18.15 6.55 9.83
CA ALA A 92 -18.50 7.86 10.37
C ALA A 92 -19.78 7.85 11.24
N ALA A 93 -20.71 6.93 10.97
CA ALA A 93 -21.98 6.78 11.68
C ALA A 93 -22.20 5.31 12.09
N PRO A 94 -21.53 4.83 13.15
CA PRO A 94 -21.61 3.44 13.58
C PRO A 94 -22.98 3.09 14.16
N ARG A 95 -23.36 1.81 14.04
CA ARG A 95 -24.53 1.24 14.73
C ARG A 95 -24.06 0.67 16.06
N GLY A 96 -24.23 1.39 17.16
CA GLY A 96 -23.67 0.97 18.45
C GLY A 96 -22.13 0.99 18.43
N ASP A 97 -21.50 -0.07 18.94
CA ASP A 97 -20.03 -0.15 19.07
C ASP A 97 -19.29 -0.65 17.81
N PHE A 98 -20.00 -0.79 16.68
CA PHE A 98 -19.45 -1.31 15.42
C PHE A 98 -18.83 -0.16 14.59
N GLU A 99 -17.67 0.32 15.02
CA GLU A 99 -17.00 1.52 14.50
C GLU A 99 -16.12 1.29 13.25
N TYR A 100 -15.88 0.03 12.86
CA TYR A 100 -15.04 -0.31 11.72
C TYR A 100 -15.84 -0.94 10.59
N LEU A 101 -15.35 -0.79 9.37
CA LEU A 101 -15.88 -1.42 8.17
C LEU A 101 -14.83 -2.37 7.59
N LEU A 102 -15.21 -3.63 7.41
CA LEU A 102 -14.48 -4.53 6.53
C LEU A 102 -15.13 -4.52 5.15
N THR A 103 -14.33 -4.41 4.10
CA THR A 103 -14.79 -4.47 2.70
C THR A 103 -13.97 -5.51 1.95
N ARG A 104 -14.63 -6.54 1.41
CA ARG A 104 -13.97 -7.56 0.60
C ARG A 104 -13.48 -6.95 -0.71
N VAL A 105 -12.21 -7.16 -1.02
CA VAL A 105 -11.64 -6.65 -2.27
C VAL A 105 -12.24 -7.38 -3.47
N GLY A 106 -12.59 -6.61 -4.49
CA GLY A 106 -13.23 -7.12 -5.71
C GLY A 106 -14.75 -6.94 -5.75
N ASP A 107 -15.40 -6.66 -4.61
CA ASP A 107 -16.84 -6.38 -4.55
C ASP A 107 -17.17 -5.38 -3.44
N LEU A 108 -17.50 -4.14 -3.82
CA LEU A 108 -17.77 -3.05 -2.87
C LEU A 108 -19.09 -3.22 -2.10
N GLU A 109 -20.00 -4.06 -2.59
CA GLU A 109 -21.23 -4.40 -1.88
C GLU A 109 -20.98 -5.44 -0.77
N GLN A 110 -19.87 -6.16 -0.85
CA GLN A 110 -19.41 -7.09 0.19
C GLN A 110 -18.70 -6.33 1.30
N ARG A 111 -19.50 -5.74 2.20
CA ARG A 111 -19.02 -4.99 3.35
C ARG A 111 -19.78 -5.34 4.62
N ALA A 112 -19.12 -5.17 5.75
CA ALA A 112 -19.68 -5.47 7.06
C ALA A 112 -19.16 -4.49 8.12
N ALA A 113 -20.07 -3.95 8.92
CA ALA A 113 -19.72 -3.20 10.12
C ALA A 113 -19.25 -4.18 11.20
N VAL A 114 -18.10 -3.87 11.81
CA VAL A 114 -17.44 -4.75 12.78
C VAL A 114 -16.92 -3.99 13.99
N ARG A 115 -16.74 -4.72 15.09
CA ARG A 115 -16.03 -4.26 16.29
C ARG A 115 -14.97 -5.27 16.70
N LEU A 116 -13.88 -4.80 17.30
CA LEU A 116 -12.83 -5.69 17.77
C LEU A 116 -13.34 -6.52 18.96
N ALA A 117 -13.41 -7.83 18.78
CA ALA A 117 -13.87 -8.78 19.80
C ALA A 117 -12.71 -9.36 20.63
N GLY A 118 -11.48 -9.26 20.12
CA GLY A 118 -10.28 -9.69 20.82
C GLY A 118 -9.16 -10.06 19.86
N ARG A 119 -8.23 -10.89 20.35
CA ARG A 119 -7.19 -11.51 19.54
C ARG A 119 -7.13 -13.00 19.81
N ARG A 120 -6.95 -13.78 18.75
CA ARG A 120 -6.68 -15.22 18.78
C ARG A 120 -5.44 -15.49 17.95
N PRO A 121 -4.28 -15.77 18.58
CA PRO A 121 -3.06 -16.11 17.89
C PRO A 121 -3.30 -17.26 16.91
N GLY A 122 -2.70 -17.18 15.72
CA GLY A 122 -2.76 -18.26 14.76
C GLY A 122 -2.08 -19.53 15.30
N PRO A 123 -2.36 -20.71 14.72
CA PRO A 123 -1.84 -22.00 15.21
C PRO A 123 -0.30 -22.15 15.22
N GLY A 124 0.49 -21.13 14.82
CA GLY A 124 1.95 -21.12 14.87
C GLY A 124 2.57 -20.11 15.84
N ALA A 125 1.80 -19.45 16.70
CA ALA A 125 2.29 -18.40 17.60
C ALA A 125 2.54 -18.88 19.06
N GLN A 126 2.65 -20.19 19.27
CA GLN A 126 3.05 -20.78 20.56
C GLN A 126 4.47 -21.35 20.42
N GLU A 127 5.48 -20.52 20.64
CA GLU A 127 6.86 -20.93 20.93
C GLU A 127 7.38 -20.18 22.17
#